data_AF-A0A7W1KKX3-F1
#
_entry.id   AF-A0A7W1KKX3-F1
#
_cell.length_a   1.000
_cell.length_b   1.000
_cell.length_c   1.000
_cell.angle_alpha   90.00
_cell.angle_beta   90.00
_cell.angle_gamma   90.00
#
_symmetry.space_group_name_H-M   'P 1'
#
loop_
_entity.id
_entity.type
_entity.pdbx_description
1 polymer ?
#
loop_
_entity_poly.entity_id
_entity_poly.type
_entity_poly.pdbx_seq_one_letter_code
_entity_poly.pdbx_strand_id
1 'polypeptide(L)' 'CTFQPAYLRLLLTRLRSSYGLPVRPRHLNGLYRRYSGDMAELGKGEILAWTSK' A
#
# COMPACT_ATOMS: atom_id res chain seq x y z
N CYS A 1 -10.25 -0.04 -7.59
CA CYS A 1 -9.65 1.26 -8.00
C CYS A 1 -8.13 1.09 -8.08
N THR A 2 -7.43 1.71 -9.04
CA THR A 2 -5.95 1.71 -9.11
C THR A 2 -5.43 3.12 -8.92
N PHE A 3 -4.58 3.36 -7.93
CA PHE A 3 -4.06 4.69 -7.61
C PHE A 3 -2.75 4.60 -6.81
N GLN A 4 -2.13 5.75 -6.52
CA GLN A 4 -0.96 5.85 -5.64
C GLN A 4 -1.39 6.36 -4.25
N PRO A 5 -1.46 5.51 -3.22
CA PRO A 5 -1.94 5.92 -1.90
C PRO A 5 -0.88 6.72 -1.14
N ALA A 6 -1.17 7.98 -0.78
CA ALA A 6 -0.21 8.85 -0.11
C ALA A 6 0.22 8.32 1.28
N TYR A 7 -0.71 7.73 2.04
CA TYR A 7 -0.40 7.13 3.35
C TYR A 7 0.52 5.92 3.24
N LEU A 8 0.38 5.12 2.16
CA LEU A 8 1.21 3.93 1.95
C LEU A 8 2.68 4.31 1.78
N ARG A 9 2.96 5.43 1.10
CA ARG A 9 4.32 5.95 0.97
C ARG A 9 4.95 6.29 2.34
N LEU A 10 4.18 6.92 3.23
CA LEU A 10 4.65 7.24 4.58
C LEU A 10 4.91 5.96 5.40
N LEU A 11 3.97 5.02 5.36
CA LEU A 11 4.07 3.73 6.05
C LEU A 11 5.31 2.95 5.59
N LEU A 12 5.46 2.75 4.27
CA LEU A 12 6.59 2.02 3.70
C LEU A 12 7.93 2.71 3.96
N THR A 13 7.97 4.05 4.00
CA THR A 13 9.18 4.80 4.37
C THR A 13 9.57 4.51 5.81
N ARG A 14 8.61 4.52 6.74
CA ARG A 14 8.86 4.17 8.16
C ARG A 14 9.29 2.71 8.32
N LEU A 15 8.64 1.79 7.61
CA LEU A 15 9.00 0.38 7.62
C LEU A 15 10.44 0.15 7.11
N ARG A 16 10.83 0.88 6.08
CA ARG A 16 12.21 0.87 5.58
C ARG A 16 13.19 1.42 6.61
N SER A 17 12.92 2.61 7.17
CA SER A 17 13.88 3.33 8.02
C SER A 17 14.01 2.73 9.42
N SER A 18 12.89 2.29 10.01
CA SER A 18 12.85 1.84 11.41
C SER A 18 13.02 0.34 11.56
N TYR A 19 12.68 -0.44 10.53
CA TYR A 19 12.65 -1.90 10.60
C TYR A 19 13.48 -2.58 9.50
N GLY A 20 14.16 -1.82 8.63
CA GLY A 20 15.06 -2.37 7.62
C GLY A 20 14.36 -3.18 6.52
N LEU A 21 13.04 -3.05 6.35
CA LEU A 21 12.34 -3.79 5.30
C LEU A 21 12.89 -3.42 3.90
N PRO A 22 12.99 -4.38 2.96
CA PRO A 22 13.52 -4.17 1.62
C PRO A 22 12.54 -3.43 0.69
N VAL A 23 12.05 -2.28 1.15
CA VAL A 23 11.19 -1.36 0.38
C VAL A 23 12.05 -0.65 -0.66
N ARG A 24 11.76 -0.89 -1.94
CA ARG A 24 12.44 -0.28 -3.09
C ARG A 24 11.71 1.00 -3.52
N PRO A 25 12.38 1.94 -4.23
CA PRO A 25 11.73 3.15 -4.75
C PRO A 25 10.45 2.88 -5.56
N ARG A 26 10.40 1.77 -6.31
CA ARG A 26 9.20 1.32 -7.05
C ARG A 26 7.99 0.98 -6.18
N HIS A 27 8.19 0.67 -4.90
CA HIS A 27 7.08 0.44 -3.96
C HIS A 27 6.54 1.77 -3.41
N LEU A 28 7.38 2.81 -3.31
CA LEU A 28 6.99 4.14 -2.83
C LEU A 28 6.25 4.97 -3.89
N ASN A 29 6.62 4.79 -5.15
CA ASN A 29 6.11 5.52 -6.30
C ASN A 29 5.24 4.66 -7.23
N GLY A 30 4.90 3.43 -6.79
CA GLY A 30 4.13 2.48 -7.58
C GLY A 30 2.62 2.69 -7.48
N LEU A 31 1.89 2.18 -8.47
CA LEU A 31 0.44 2.12 -8.47
C LEU A 31 -0.04 0.85 -7.77
N TYR A 32 -1.11 0.99 -6.99
CA TYR A 32 -1.74 -0.08 -6.24
C TYR A 32 -3.20 -0.23 -6.61
N ARG A 33 -3.63 -1.47 -6.84
CA ARG A 33 -5.03 -1.81 -6.97
C ARG A 33 -5.61 -2.05 -5.58
N ARG A 34 -6.60 -1.23 -5.21
CA ARG A 34 -7.36 -1.35 -3.96
C ARG A 34 -8.57 -2.25 -4.14
N TYR A 35 -8.67 -3.20 -3.22
CA TYR A 35 -9.86 -3.98 -2.94
C TYR A 35 -10.38 -3.57 -1.56
N SER A 36 -11.69 -3.44 -1.43
CA SER A 36 -12.31 -3.30 -0.12
C SER A 36 -12.09 -4.60 0.67
N GLY A 37 -11.86 -4.48 1.97
CA GLY A 37 -11.77 -5.63 2.86
C GLY A 37 -13.11 -6.33 3.04
N ASP A 38 -13.20 -7.14 4.09
CA ASP A 38 -14.39 -7.93 4.40
C ASP A 38 -15.68 -7.08 4.32
N MET A 39 -16.72 -7.66 3.72
CA MET A 39 -18.04 -7.07 3.62
C MET A 39 -18.90 -7.37 4.86
N ALA A 40 -18.45 -8.26 5.75
CA ALA A 40 -19.16 -8.59 6.99
C ALA A 40 -19.15 -7.45 8.02
N GLU A 41 -18.06 -6.68 8.10
CA GLU A 41 -18.02 -5.40 8.82
C GLU A 41 -17.86 -4.24 7.84
N LEU A 42 -18.66 -3.18 8.03
CA LEU A 42 -18.74 -2.08 7.08
C LEU A 42 -17.38 -1.34 6.93
N GLY A 43 -16.69 -1.56 5.82
CA GLY A 43 -15.73 -0.62 5.21
C GLY A 43 -14.40 -0.39 5.95
N LYS A 44 -14.02 -1.22 6.92
CA LYS A 44 -12.82 -0.97 7.74
C LYS A 44 -11.52 -1.53 7.16
N GLY A 45 -11.60 -2.51 6.26
CA GLY A 45 -10.43 -3.15 5.66
C GLY A 45 -10.14 -2.68 4.24
N GLU A 46 -8.89 -2.78 3.83
CA GLU A 46 -8.50 -2.69 2.42
C GLU A 46 -7.31 -3.61 2.13
N ILE A 47 -7.23 -4.08 0.89
CA ILE A 47 -6.08 -4.81 0.36
C ILE A 47 -5.50 -3.99 -0.80
N LEU A 48 -4.19 -3.75 -0.74
CA LEU A 48 -3.45 -3.03 -1.77
C LEU A 48 -2.52 -4.00 -2.51
N ALA A 49 -2.86 -4.30 -3.75
CA ALA A 49 -2.03 -5.13 -4.62
C ALA A 49 -1.13 -4.23 -5.49
N TRP A 50 0.18 -4.40 -5.39
CA TRP A 50 1.14 -3.70 -6.26
C TRP A 50 0.91 -4.08 -7.73
N THR A 51 0.99 -3.11 -8.62
CA THR A 51 0.83 -3.30 -10.07
C THR A 51 2.15 -2.99 -10.78
N SER A 52 2.53 -3.79 -11.78
CA SER A 52 3.87 -3.69 -12.41
C SER A 52 3.99 -2.64 -13.51
N LYS A 53 3.02 -1.72 -13.64
CA LYS A 53 3.08 -0.68 -14.66
C LYS A 53 4.05 0.43 -14.27
#